data_AF-A0A0R1KZF1-F1
#
_entry.id   AF-A0A0R1KZF1-F1
#
_cell.length_a   1.000
_cell.length_b   1.000
_cell.length_c   1.000
_cell.angle_alpha   90.00
_cell.angle_beta   90.00
_cell.angle_gamma   90.00
#
_symmetry.space_group_name_H-M   'P 1'
#
loop_
_entity.id
_entity.type
_entity.pdbx_description
1 polymer ?
#
loop_
_entity_poly.entity_id
_entity_poly.type
_entity_poly.pdbx_seq_one_letter_code
_entity_poly.pdbx_strand_id
1 'polypeptide(L)'
;MSVYKLTGKLLDLQNHADDIDPTTFDDTADSIKLNLGSEYDDVMNLITNLKSDVDGIDSEKKRLTLRKNAINKNIAYLRNIIAQSINASGQTKVKTASHTYSVPGTFKYEVVVNKDTLPSSYFVMKPQTDNALIKEDLLKGKVVGDGKLVKSLRMTIR
;
A
#
# COMPACT_ATOMS: atom_id res chain seq x y z
N MET A 1 2.23 3.32 31.26
CA MET A 1 3.61 3.21 31.79
C MET A 1 4.42 2.46 30.75
N SER A 2 5.18 3.15 29.90
CA SER A 2 5.73 2.54 28.67
C SER A 2 6.30 1.12 28.85
N VAL A 3 5.91 0.19 27.96
CA VAL A 3 6.40 -1.21 27.89
C VAL A 3 7.91 -1.32 28.16
N TYR A 4 8.71 -0.40 27.62
CA TYR A 4 10.16 -0.37 27.82
C TYR A 4 10.58 -0.26 29.30
N LYS A 5 9.82 0.47 30.11
CA LYS A 5 10.06 0.60 31.56
C LYS A 5 9.75 -0.71 32.30
N LEU A 6 8.75 -1.47 31.87
CA LEU A 6 8.44 -2.77 32.46
C LEU A 6 9.47 -3.83 32.06
N THR A 7 9.96 -3.80 30.83
CA THR A 7 11.10 -4.63 30.40
C THR A 7 12.35 -4.33 31.25
N GLY A 8 12.62 -3.06 31.55
CA GLY A 8 13.71 -2.65 32.46
C GLY A 8 13.55 -3.21 33.88
N LYS A 9 12.34 -3.13 34.46
CA LYS A 9 12.07 -3.72 35.79
C LYS A 9 12.29 -5.23 35.84
N LEU A 10 12.00 -5.94 34.76
CA LEU A 10 12.18 -7.39 34.68
C LEU A 10 13.68 -7.74 34.61
N LEU A 11 14.49 -6.92 33.94
CA LEU A 11 15.95 -7.04 33.93
C LEU A 11 16.55 -6.73 35.32
N ASP A 12 16.06 -5.69 35.99
CA ASP A 12 16.51 -5.37 37.36
C ASP A 12 16.15 -6.47 38.36
N LEU A 13 14.96 -7.06 38.24
CA LEU A 13 14.55 -8.22 39.04
C LEU A 13 15.44 -9.44 38.77
N GLN A 14 15.80 -9.68 37.50
CA GLN A 14 16.71 -10.76 37.13
C GLN A 14 18.12 -10.57 37.71
N ASN A 15 18.63 -9.33 37.74
CA ASN A 15 19.96 -9.03 38.26
C ASN A 15 20.08 -9.19 39.78
N HIS A 16 18.97 -9.10 40.51
CA HIS A 16 18.92 -9.26 41.97
C HIS A 16 18.26 -10.57 42.40
N ALA A 17 18.04 -11.52 41.48
CA ALA A 17 17.30 -12.75 41.76
C ALA A 17 17.90 -13.59 42.90
N ASP A 18 19.23 -13.53 43.09
CA ASP A 18 19.94 -14.27 44.14
C ASP A 18 19.87 -13.60 45.52
N ASP A 19 19.49 -12.32 45.59
CA ASP A 19 19.45 -11.49 46.81
C ASP A 19 18.05 -11.43 47.47
N ILE A 20 17.03 -11.97 46.80
CA ILE A 20 15.62 -11.86 47.20
C ILE A 20 15.09 -13.26 47.54
N ASP A 21 14.21 -13.37 48.53
CA ASP A 21 13.57 -14.66 48.81
C ASP A 21 12.67 -15.11 47.65
N PRO A 22 12.53 -16.43 47.41
CA PRO A 22 11.77 -16.95 46.28
C PRO A 22 10.31 -16.49 46.20
N THR A 23 9.65 -16.27 47.35
CA THR A 23 8.23 -15.89 47.39
C THR A 23 8.05 -14.46 46.91
N THR A 24 8.87 -13.54 47.43
CA THR A 24 8.87 -12.14 47.02
C THR A 24 9.29 -11.98 45.56
N PHE A 25 10.22 -12.81 45.09
CA PHE A 25 10.64 -12.84 43.69
C PHE A 25 9.46 -13.21 42.76
N ASP A 26 8.76 -14.30 43.06
CA ASP A 26 7.63 -14.79 42.26
C ASP A 26 6.47 -13.79 42.25
N ASP A 27 6.09 -13.23 43.41
CA ASP A 27 5.04 -12.21 43.51
C ASP A 27 5.38 -10.95 42.69
N THR A 28 6.64 -10.53 42.72
CA THR A 28 7.11 -9.36 41.95
C THR A 28 7.13 -9.66 40.45
N ALA A 29 7.60 -10.85 40.07
CA ALA A 29 7.63 -11.29 38.67
C ALA A 29 6.22 -11.35 38.07
N ASP A 30 5.26 -11.92 38.81
CA ASP A 30 3.88 -12.04 38.34
C ASP A 30 3.16 -10.69 38.28
N SER A 31 3.43 -9.77 39.22
CA SER A 31 2.95 -8.39 39.13
C SER A 31 3.49 -7.68 37.88
N ILE A 32 4.78 -7.84 37.55
CA ILE A 32 5.36 -7.24 36.34
C ILE A 32 4.75 -7.85 35.08
N LYS A 33 4.56 -9.18 35.03
CA LYS A 33 3.92 -9.86 33.89
C LYS A 33 2.49 -9.39 33.67
N LEU A 34 1.69 -9.26 34.73
CA LEU A 34 0.31 -8.78 34.65
C LEU A 34 0.25 -7.37 34.06
N ASN A 35 1.14 -6.48 34.53
CA ASN A 35 1.24 -5.10 34.02
C ASN A 35 1.73 -5.04 32.56
N LEU A 36 2.62 -5.95 32.15
CA LEU A 36 3.03 -6.07 30.75
C LEU A 36 1.86 -6.48 29.87
N GLY A 37 1.04 -7.44 30.33
CA GLY A 37 -0.18 -7.86 29.63
C GLY A 37 -1.11 -6.68 29.37
N SER A 38 -1.45 -5.90 30.39
CA SER A 38 -2.31 -4.73 30.23
C SER A 38 -1.73 -3.65 29.31
N GLU A 39 -0.42 -3.38 29.39
CA GLU A 39 0.21 -2.40 28.49
C GLU A 39 0.29 -2.90 27.05
N TYR A 40 0.43 -4.21 26.83
CA TYR A 40 0.33 -4.80 25.49
C TYR A 40 -1.08 -4.68 24.92
N ASP A 41 -2.11 -4.93 25.73
CA ASP A 41 -3.50 -4.73 25.33
C ASP A 41 -3.79 -3.26 25.00
N ASP A 42 -3.26 -2.32 25.80
CA ASP A 42 -3.38 -0.88 25.52
C ASP A 42 -2.72 -0.49 24.19
N VAL A 43 -1.53 -1.02 23.91
CA VAL A 43 -0.85 -0.82 22.61
C VAL A 43 -1.65 -1.47 21.47
N MET A 44 -2.26 -2.64 21.70
CA MET A 44 -3.11 -3.29 20.70
C MET A 44 -4.40 -2.50 20.44
N ASN A 45 -5.01 -1.93 21.47
CA ASN A 45 -6.17 -1.05 21.36
C ASN A 45 -5.81 0.19 20.53
N LEU A 46 -4.65 0.80 20.78
CA LEU A 46 -4.14 1.89 19.96
C LEU A 46 -3.94 1.47 18.49
N ILE A 47 -3.33 0.31 18.23
CA ILE A 47 -3.15 -0.22 16.87
C ILE A 47 -4.51 -0.44 16.20
N THR A 48 -5.50 -0.95 16.93
CA THR A 48 -6.84 -1.19 16.41
C THR A 48 -7.55 0.11 16.05
N ASN A 49 -7.44 1.14 16.90
CA ASN A 49 -7.94 2.48 16.59
C ASN A 49 -7.27 3.06 15.35
N LEU A 50 -5.93 2.95 15.24
CA LEU A 50 -5.19 3.42 14.06
C LEU A 50 -5.58 2.66 12.79
N LYS A 51 -5.90 1.37 12.86
CA LYS A 51 -6.44 0.62 11.72
C LYS A 51 -7.81 1.15 11.30
N SER A 52 -8.69 1.44 12.26
CA SER A 52 -9.99 2.07 12.00
C SER A 52 -9.83 3.44 11.30
N ASP A 53 -8.87 4.25 11.74
CA ASP A 53 -8.55 5.52 11.10
C ASP A 53 -8.08 5.33 9.65
N VAL A 54 -7.19 4.35 9.39
CA VAL A 54 -6.72 4.00 8.05
C VAL A 54 -7.89 3.62 7.14
N ASP A 55 -8.79 2.75 7.60
CA ASP A 55 -9.96 2.32 6.83
C ASP A 55 -10.90 3.50 6.51
N GLY A 56 -11.09 4.40 7.48
CA GLY A 56 -11.85 5.64 7.29
C GLY A 56 -11.24 6.55 6.22
N ILE A 57 -9.92 6.74 6.26
CA ILE A 57 -9.19 7.55 5.27
C ILE A 57 -9.29 6.92 3.87
N ASP A 58 -9.13 5.60 3.74
CA ASP A 58 -9.19 4.92 2.45
C ASP A 58 -10.58 4.94 1.83
N SER A 59 -11.64 4.79 2.64
CA SER A 59 -13.02 5.00 2.20
C SER A 59 -13.20 6.38 1.59
N GLU A 60 -12.66 7.41 2.26
CA GLU A 60 -12.85 8.78 1.84
C GLU A 60 -12.00 9.16 0.62
N LYS A 61 -10.79 8.61 0.54
CA LYS A 61 -9.96 8.65 -0.66
C LYS A 61 -10.66 8.01 -1.86
N LYS A 62 -11.33 6.87 -1.67
CA LYS A 62 -12.11 6.21 -2.73
C LYS A 62 -13.26 7.11 -3.18
N ARG A 63 -14.02 7.69 -2.26
CA ARG A 63 -15.12 8.64 -2.57
C ARG A 63 -14.62 9.86 -3.36
N LEU A 64 -13.53 10.48 -2.91
CA LEU A 64 -12.92 11.64 -3.59
C LEU A 64 -12.38 11.29 -4.97
N THR A 65 -11.77 10.10 -5.12
CA THR A 65 -11.28 9.61 -6.40
C THR A 65 -12.42 9.39 -7.39
N LEU A 66 -13.53 8.78 -6.96
CA LEU A 66 -14.72 8.62 -7.79
C LEU A 66 -15.29 9.97 -8.23
N ARG A 67 -15.40 10.94 -7.31
CA ARG A 67 -15.85 12.30 -7.63
C ARG A 67 -14.93 13.00 -8.63
N LYS A 68 -13.61 12.93 -8.44
CA LYS A 68 -12.61 13.45 -9.38
C LYS A 68 -12.78 12.82 -10.76
N ASN A 69 -12.96 11.51 -10.83
CA ASN A 69 -13.14 10.81 -12.10
C ASN A 69 -14.44 11.24 -12.81
N ALA A 70 -15.53 11.46 -12.07
CA ALA A 70 -16.77 11.99 -12.65
C ALA A 70 -16.58 13.40 -13.22
N ILE A 71 -15.87 14.29 -12.50
CA ILE A 71 -15.55 15.63 -12.98
C ILE A 71 -14.68 15.57 -14.24
N ASN A 72 -13.66 14.71 -14.26
CA ASN A 72 -12.81 14.51 -15.43
C ASN A 72 -13.60 14.02 -16.65
N LYS A 73 -14.55 13.10 -16.44
CA LYS A 73 -15.47 12.65 -17.51
C LYS A 73 -16.30 13.80 -18.06
N ASN A 74 -16.85 14.65 -17.19
CA ASN A 74 -17.61 15.82 -17.61
C ASN A 74 -16.75 16.82 -18.39
N ILE A 75 -15.52 17.09 -17.94
CA ILE A 75 -14.57 17.94 -18.66
C ILE A 75 -14.27 17.36 -20.05
N ALA A 76 -13.97 16.06 -20.15
CA ALA A 76 -13.69 15.40 -21.41
C ALA A 76 -14.89 15.47 -22.36
N TYR A 77 -16.10 15.24 -21.83
CA TYR A 77 -17.36 15.37 -22.59
C TYR A 77 -17.54 16.79 -23.16
N LEU A 78 -17.35 17.83 -22.35
CA LEU A 78 -17.48 19.22 -22.80
C LEU A 78 -16.43 19.57 -23.87
N ARG A 79 -15.19 19.11 -23.72
CA ARG A 79 -14.15 19.28 -24.75
C ARG A 79 -14.53 18.59 -26.06
N ASN A 80 -15.12 17.40 -25.98
CA ASN A 80 -15.59 16.66 -27.14
C ASN A 80 -16.73 17.40 -27.86
N ILE A 81 -17.70 17.95 -27.13
CA ILE A 81 -18.77 18.79 -27.72
C ILE A 81 -18.15 19.97 -28.49
N ILE A 82 -17.21 20.69 -27.88
CA ILE A 82 -16.56 21.83 -28.53
C ILE A 82 -15.82 21.38 -29.80
N ALA A 83 -15.09 20.27 -29.74
CA ALA A 83 -14.38 19.73 -30.90
C ALA A 83 -15.34 19.31 -32.03
N GLN A 84 -16.44 18.63 -31.71
CA GLN A 84 -17.46 18.23 -32.67
C GLN A 84 -18.15 19.44 -33.30
N SER A 85 -18.47 20.46 -32.50
CA SER A 85 -19.03 21.73 -32.98
C SER A 85 -18.11 22.42 -33.99
N ILE A 86 -16.82 22.53 -33.67
CA ILE A 86 -15.81 23.14 -34.55
C ILE A 86 -15.74 22.34 -35.87
N ASN A 87 -15.63 21.01 -35.78
CA ASN A 87 -15.57 20.14 -36.96
C ASN A 87 -16.85 20.21 -37.82
N ALA A 88 -18.03 20.22 -37.20
CA ALA A 88 -19.31 20.34 -37.89
C ALA A 88 -19.49 21.69 -38.59
N SER A 89 -18.91 22.77 -38.04
CA SER A 89 -18.88 24.09 -38.68
C SER A 89 -17.92 24.18 -39.89
N GLY A 90 -17.17 23.11 -40.19
CA GLY A 90 -16.15 23.10 -41.26
C GLY A 90 -14.90 23.92 -40.91
N GLN A 91 -14.78 24.40 -39.67
CA GLN A 91 -13.63 25.15 -39.19
C GLN A 91 -12.64 24.22 -38.50
N THR A 92 -11.35 24.51 -38.61
CA THR A 92 -10.28 23.79 -37.86
C THR A 92 -9.82 24.58 -36.64
N LYS A 93 -10.20 25.86 -36.56
CA LYS A 93 -9.78 26.79 -35.52
C LYS A 93 -10.82 27.89 -35.31
N VAL A 94 -11.18 28.12 -34.05
CA VAL A 94 -12.07 29.21 -33.62
C VAL A 94 -11.33 30.05 -32.59
N LYS A 95 -11.27 31.37 -32.81
CA LYS A 95 -10.67 32.31 -31.86
C LYS A 95 -11.77 33.18 -31.26
N THR A 96 -11.82 33.24 -29.93
CA THR A 96 -12.71 34.13 -29.16
C THR A 96 -11.89 35.21 -28.47
N ALA A 97 -12.58 36.13 -27.78
CA ALA A 97 -11.93 37.20 -27.02
C ALA A 97 -10.94 36.68 -25.95
N SER A 98 -11.19 35.50 -25.38
CA SER A 98 -10.39 34.95 -24.29
C SER A 98 -9.62 33.68 -24.65
N HIS A 99 -10.04 32.92 -25.66
CA HIS A 99 -9.47 31.60 -25.93
C HIS A 99 -9.31 31.33 -27.44
N THR A 100 -8.37 30.44 -27.77
CA THR A 100 -8.24 29.88 -29.11
C THR A 100 -8.50 28.38 -29.04
N TYR A 101 -9.51 27.92 -29.74
CA TYR A 101 -9.86 26.50 -29.87
C TYR A 101 -9.35 26.00 -31.22
N SER A 102 -8.62 24.90 -31.21
CA SER A 102 -8.15 24.25 -32.44
C SER A 102 -8.36 22.76 -32.34
N VAL A 103 -8.91 22.17 -33.39
CA VAL A 103 -9.04 20.73 -33.56
C VAL A 103 -7.98 20.34 -34.59
N PRO A 104 -6.89 19.64 -34.19
CA PRO A 104 -5.90 19.16 -35.15
C PRO A 104 -6.57 18.21 -36.15
N GLY A 105 -6.31 18.38 -37.44
CA GLY A 105 -6.80 17.46 -38.48
C GLY A 105 -6.17 16.06 -38.42
N THR A 106 -5.20 15.85 -37.52
CA THR A 106 -4.58 14.54 -37.26
C THR A 106 -5.41 13.73 -36.29
N PHE A 107 -6.11 12.72 -36.82
CA PHE A 107 -6.83 11.74 -36.01
C PHE A 107 -5.84 10.78 -35.34
N LYS A 108 -6.00 10.55 -34.04
CA LYS A 108 -5.38 9.41 -33.37
C LYS A 108 -6.34 8.23 -33.46
N TYR A 109 -5.92 7.17 -34.13
CA TYR A 109 -6.67 5.93 -34.17
C TYR A 109 -6.39 5.13 -32.89
N GLU A 110 -7.45 4.82 -32.14
CA GLU A 110 -7.38 3.83 -31.06
C GLU A 110 -7.84 2.48 -31.61
N VAL A 111 -7.04 1.44 -31.40
CA VAL A 111 -7.37 0.08 -31.81
C VAL A 111 -8.24 -0.56 -30.72
N VAL A 112 -9.52 -0.76 -31.00
CA VAL A 112 -10.43 -1.51 -30.12
C VAL A 112 -10.58 -2.92 -30.67
N VAL A 113 -9.91 -3.89 -30.04
CA VAL A 113 -9.95 -5.30 -30.41
C VAL A 113 -10.21 -6.17 -29.18
N ASN A 114 -11.02 -7.22 -29.34
CA ASN A 114 -11.17 -8.24 -28.31
C ASN A 114 -9.88 -9.06 -28.24
N LYS A 115 -9.27 -9.12 -27.05
CA LYS A 115 -8.00 -9.83 -26.85
C LYS A 115 -8.14 -11.34 -27.02
N ASP A 116 -9.32 -11.90 -26.80
CA ASP A 116 -9.56 -13.35 -26.88
C ASP A 116 -9.58 -13.87 -28.32
N THR A 117 -9.79 -12.98 -29.28
CA THR A 117 -9.81 -13.31 -30.72
C THR A 117 -8.50 -12.97 -31.42
N LEU A 118 -7.49 -12.46 -30.70
CA LEU A 118 -6.22 -12.06 -31.29
C LEU A 118 -5.34 -13.28 -31.54
N PRO A 119 -4.73 -13.41 -32.74
CA PRO A 119 -3.68 -14.38 -32.98
C PRO A 119 -2.48 -14.18 -32.04
N SER A 120 -1.75 -15.27 -31.76
CA SER A 120 -0.55 -15.25 -30.90
C SER A 120 0.54 -14.26 -31.35
N SER A 121 0.54 -13.85 -32.62
CA SER A 121 1.48 -12.87 -33.19
C SER A 121 1.37 -11.46 -32.59
N TYR A 122 0.24 -11.13 -31.94
CA TYR A 122 0.02 -9.81 -31.31
C TYR A 122 0.36 -9.80 -29.82
N PHE A 123 0.82 -10.92 -29.25
CA PHE A 123 1.21 -11.03 -27.85
C PHE A 123 2.73 -10.97 -27.70
N VAL A 124 3.21 -10.08 -26.84
CA VAL A 124 4.63 -10.01 -26.45
C VAL A 124 4.80 -10.80 -25.15
N MET A 125 5.51 -11.93 -25.20
CA MET A 125 5.90 -12.66 -23.99
C MET A 125 6.98 -11.88 -23.24
N LYS A 126 6.74 -11.61 -21.96
CA LYS A 126 7.75 -11.03 -21.06
C LYS A 126 8.36 -12.13 -20.20
N PRO A 127 9.70 -12.32 -20.18
CA PRO A 127 10.32 -13.26 -19.26
C PRO A 127 10.07 -12.81 -17.82
N GLN A 128 9.45 -13.66 -17.01
CA GLN A 128 9.20 -13.42 -15.59
C GLN A 128 10.26 -14.15 -14.77
N THR A 129 10.80 -13.48 -13.75
CA THR A 129 11.77 -14.10 -12.84
C THR A 129 11.06 -15.03 -11.86
N ASP A 130 11.60 -16.23 -11.67
CA ASP A 130 11.12 -17.16 -10.66
C ASP A 130 11.81 -16.87 -9.32
N ASN A 131 11.18 -15.99 -8.54
CA ASN A 131 11.70 -15.60 -7.23
C ASN A 131 11.66 -16.75 -6.20
N ALA A 132 10.84 -17.79 -6.42
CA ALA A 132 10.79 -18.96 -5.54
C ALA A 132 12.03 -19.83 -5.76
N LEU A 133 12.39 -20.08 -7.01
CA LEU A 133 13.61 -20.80 -7.38
C LEU A 133 14.86 -20.04 -6.94
N ILE A 134 14.88 -18.71 -7.13
CA ILE A 134 15.96 -17.84 -6.63
C ILE A 134 16.10 -17.97 -5.11
N LYS A 135 14.99 -17.97 -4.35
CA LYS A 135 15.01 -18.13 -2.90
C LYS A 135 15.54 -19.50 -2.47
N GLU A 136 15.12 -20.57 -3.15
CA GLU A 136 15.57 -21.93 -2.85
C GLU A 136 17.07 -22.11 -3.10
N ASP A 137 17.57 -21.61 -4.23
CA ASP A 137 18.98 -21.68 -4.56
C ASP A 137 19.85 -20.82 -3.61
N LEU A 138 19.37 -19.64 -3.20
CA LEU A 138 20.04 -18.82 -2.17
C LEU A 138 20.02 -19.51 -0.80
N LEU A 139 18.96 -20.26 -0.43
CA LEU A 139 18.91 -21.04 0.81
C LEU A 139 19.86 -22.25 0.79
N LYS A 140 20.08 -22.86 -0.39
CA LYS A 140 21.05 -23.94 -0.60
C LYS A 140 22.49 -23.46 -0.74
N GLY A 141 22.74 -22.15 -0.62
CA GLY A 141 24.08 -21.55 -0.68
C GLY A 141 24.64 -21.36 -2.09
N LYS A 142 23.81 -21.43 -3.14
CA LYS A 142 24.24 -21.08 -4.50
C LYS A 142 24.23 -19.57 -4.70
N VAL A 143 25.20 -19.07 -5.47
CA VAL A 143 25.27 -17.65 -5.85
C VAL A 143 24.27 -17.39 -6.97
N VAL A 144 23.24 -16.59 -6.68
CA VAL A 144 22.24 -16.14 -7.67
C VAL A 144 22.39 -14.63 -7.86
N GLY A 145 23.33 -14.22 -8.73
CA GLY A 145 23.66 -12.81 -8.95
C GLY A 145 23.96 -12.06 -7.63
N ASP A 146 23.37 -10.88 -7.47
CA ASP A 146 23.48 -10.04 -6.26
C ASP A 146 22.40 -10.34 -5.19
N GLY A 147 21.70 -11.48 -5.30
CA GLY A 147 20.61 -11.84 -4.39
C GLY A 147 21.07 -12.03 -2.94
N LYS A 148 20.37 -11.39 -1.99
CA LYS A 148 20.64 -11.52 -0.54
C LYS A 148 19.37 -11.92 0.22
N LEU A 149 19.52 -12.84 1.17
CA LEU A 149 18.44 -13.20 2.10
C LEU A 149 18.33 -12.15 3.22
N VAL A 150 17.17 -11.50 3.31
CA VAL A 150 16.86 -10.54 4.39
C VAL A 150 15.88 -11.19 5.35
N LYS A 151 16.30 -11.40 6.61
CA LYS A 151 15.45 -11.97 7.65
C LYS A 151 14.62 -10.85 8.30
N SER A 152 13.29 -10.99 8.29
CA SER A 152 12.37 -10.10 9.00
C SER A 152 11.67 -10.88 10.12
N LEU A 153 11.59 -10.30 11.31
CA LEU A 153 10.83 -10.83 12.43
C LEU A 153 9.37 -10.38 12.27
N ARG A 154 8.42 -11.31 12.37
CA ARG A 154 6.97 -11.03 12.37
C ARG A 154 6.36 -11.63 13.62
N MET A 155 5.62 -10.82 14.37
CA MET A 155 4.80 -11.28 15.50
C MET A 155 3.48 -11.85 14.97
N THR A 156 3.00 -12.94 15.56
CA THR A 156 1.72 -13.58 15.24
C THR A 156 0.86 -13.62 16.50
N ILE A 157 -0.42 -13.26 16.38
CA ILE A 157 -1.42 -13.36 17.46
C ILE A 157 -2.37 -14.48 17.06
N ARG A 158 -2.67 -15.39 18.00
CA ARG A 158 -3.65 -16.48 17.82
C ARG A 158 -4.89 -16.19 18.63
#